data_AF-A0A1B6CYM0-F1
#
_entry.id   AF-A0A1B6CYM0-F1
#
_cell.length_a   1.000
_cell.length_b   1.000
_cell.length_c   1.000
_cell.angle_alpha   90.00
_cell.angle_beta   90.00
_cell.angle_gamma   90.00
#
_symmetry.space_group_name_H-M   'P 1'
#
loop_
_entity.id
_entity.type
_entity.pdbx_description
1 polymer ?
#
loop_
_entity_poly.entity_id
_entity_poly.type
_entity_poly.pdbx_seq_one_letter_code
_entity_poly.pdbx_strand_id
1 'polypeptide(L)'
;DDDDDDDDDDENDEKDDSPDLFFGQTFYVHFLVFQACRPFRKGAKLYEKKPKFDREVVLHADNTLADLRDKIVCEFDFSKSLSSPQNLTCRERFPSSMFCINRRFYIDKRKPEYKDYSESVKEWGRVHGNHATQSETLRMENTTMKDLEVTLRKPCLFQHLGDCDHLVLVSKIVYGYPNDAKFSKDYPKIEKFQEPRTSGCFFCGIGVPTRIVTKSKRVILDPSEYCTDCFKGYFEIEGKLIEPNASYFQAADKTVII
;
A
#
# COMPACT_ATOMS: atom_id res chain seq x y z
N ASP A 1 -59.85 4.57 25.04
CA ASP A 1 -59.22 5.90 24.90
C ASP A 1 -58.29 6.05 26.10
N ASP A 2 -57.13 5.40 26.14
CA ASP A 2 -56.24 5.09 25.02
C ASP A 2 -55.54 3.74 25.21
N ASP A 3 -55.46 3.02 24.09
CA ASP A 3 -54.61 1.86 23.84
C ASP A 3 -53.16 2.35 23.68
N ASP A 4 -52.21 1.68 24.35
CA ASP A 4 -50.79 1.68 23.97
C ASP A 4 -50.32 0.21 24.05
N ASP A 5 -50.62 -0.52 22.97
CA ASP A 5 -49.74 -1.56 22.44
C ASP A 5 -48.40 -0.89 22.08
N ASP A 6 -47.26 -1.55 22.36
CA ASP A 6 -46.17 -1.70 21.39
C ASP A 6 -44.95 -2.39 22.03
N ASP A 7 -44.66 -3.56 21.43
CA ASP A 7 -43.34 -4.09 21.09
C ASP A 7 -42.46 -4.73 22.18
N ASP A 8 -42.71 -6.03 22.36
CA ASP A 8 -41.71 -7.05 22.66
C ASP A 8 -40.61 -7.03 21.56
N ASP A 9 -39.56 -6.23 21.74
CA ASP A 9 -38.31 -6.38 21.02
C ASP A 9 -37.58 -7.64 21.55
N ASP A 10 -37.97 -8.80 21.01
CA ASP A 10 -37.14 -10.00 21.00
C ASP A 10 -35.82 -9.68 20.26
N GLU A 11 -34.85 -9.13 21.00
CA GLU A 11 -33.43 -9.13 20.60
C GLU A 11 -33.01 -10.60 20.46
N ASN A 12 -33.17 -11.11 19.25
CA ASN A 12 -32.68 -12.40 18.81
C ASN A 12 -31.15 -12.31 18.71
N ASP A 13 -30.50 -12.28 19.87
CA ASP A 13 -29.08 -12.56 20.04
C ASP A 13 -28.87 -14.02 19.62
N GLU A 14 -28.69 -14.23 18.32
CA GLU A 14 -28.11 -15.44 17.76
C GLU A 14 -26.75 -15.63 18.44
N LYS A 15 -26.75 -16.36 19.55
CA LYS A 15 -25.54 -16.88 20.17
C LYS A 15 -24.88 -17.76 19.12
N ASP A 16 -23.83 -17.21 18.51
CA ASP A 16 -22.87 -17.90 17.68
C ASP A 16 -22.24 -19.02 18.53
N ASP A 17 -22.91 -20.18 18.57
CA ASP A 17 -22.47 -21.43 19.20
C ASP A 17 -21.32 -22.08 18.40
N SER A 18 -20.46 -21.27 17.75
CA SER A 18 -19.22 -21.78 17.19
C SER A 18 -18.34 -22.27 18.35
N PRO A 19 -17.91 -23.55 18.33
CA PRO A 19 -17.15 -24.11 19.43
C PRO A 19 -15.89 -23.27 19.61
N ASP A 20 -15.65 -22.85 20.86
CA ASP A 20 -14.44 -22.14 21.27
C ASP A 20 -13.22 -22.80 20.61
N LEU A 21 -12.61 -22.10 19.64
CA LEU A 21 -11.41 -22.60 18.95
C LEU A 21 -10.36 -22.98 19.99
N PHE A 22 -9.99 -24.26 20.04
CA PHE A 22 -8.99 -24.79 20.96
C PHE A 22 -7.59 -24.32 20.53
N PHE A 23 -6.71 -24.14 21.52
CA PHE A 23 -5.30 -23.80 21.31
C PHE A 23 -4.65 -24.72 20.28
N GLY A 24 -4.01 -24.15 19.25
CA GLY A 24 -3.30 -24.89 18.21
C GLY A 24 -4.12 -25.32 16.98
N GLN A 25 -5.41 -24.96 16.88
CA GLN A 25 -6.20 -25.24 15.66
C GLN A 25 -6.03 -24.20 14.55
N THR A 26 -5.54 -23.00 14.89
CA THR A 26 -5.25 -21.94 13.93
C THR A 26 -3.83 -21.39 14.12
N PHE A 27 -3.33 -20.74 13.07
CA PHE A 27 -2.07 -20.03 13.08
C PHE A 27 -2.21 -18.67 12.41
N TYR A 28 -1.30 -17.77 12.76
CA TYR A 28 -1.20 -16.44 12.23
C TYR A 28 0.12 -16.25 11.50
N VAL A 29 0.08 -15.54 10.38
CA VAL A 29 1.25 -15.24 9.57
C VAL A 29 1.56 -13.76 9.65
N HIS A 30 2.80 -13.43 10.05
CA HIS A 30 3.27 -12.05 10.17
C HIS A 30 4.07 -11.64 8.94
N PHE A 31 3.52 -10.74 8.14
CA PHE A 31 4.18 -10.15 7.00
C PHE A 31 4.82 -8.81 7.37
N LEU A 32 6.11 -8.67 7.11
CA LEU A 32 6.76 -7.36 7.09
C LEU A 32 6.72 -6.83 5.66
N VAL A 33 6.17 -5.63 5.51
CA VAL A 33 6.10 -4.89 4.26
C VAL A 33 7.07 -3.72 4.35
N PHE A 34 7.83 -3.51 3.30
CA PHE A 34 8.80 -2.43 3.18
C PHE A 34 8.32 -1.41 2.15
N GLN A 35 8.80 -0.17 2.30
CA GLN A 35 8.54 0.91 1.34
C GLN A 35 9.08 0.56 -0.04
N ALA A 36 8.49 1.19 -1.07
CA ALA A 36 8.87 0.98 -2.46
C ALA A 36 10.38 1.21 -2.66
N CYS A 37 11.08 0.22 -3.22
CA CYS A 37 12.51 0.32 -3.47
C CYS A 37 12.76 0.95 -4.84
N ARG A 38 12.68 2.28 -4.94
CA ARG A 38 13.13 2.99 -6.15
C ARG A 38 14.61 3.39 -6.00
N PRO A 39 15.52 2.82 -6.80
CA PRO A 39 16.89 3.32 -6.84
C PRO A 39 16.88 4.72 -7.46
N PHE A 40 17.58 5.68 -6.84
CA PHE A 40 17.66 7.05 -7.36
C PHE A 40 18.99 7.25 -8.07
N ARG A 41 18.95 7.92 -9.23
CA ARG A 41 20.14 8.31 -9.98
C ARG A 41 20.53 9.74 -9.62
N LYS A 42 21.78 9.95 -9.20
CA LYS A 42 22.37 11.29 -9.11
C LYS A 42 23.54 11.35 -10.10
N GLY A 43 23.29 11.93 -11.27
CA GLY A 43 24.20 11.84 -12.42
C GLY A 43 24.30 10.41 -12.95
N ALA A 44 25.52 9.94 -13.24
CA ALA A 44 25.76 8.57 -13.73
C ALA A 44 25.75 7.50 -12.62
N LYS A 45 25.65 7.88 -11.34
CA LYS A 45 25.71 6.95 -10.20
C LYS A 45 24.29 6.54 -9.75
N LEU A 46 24.08 5.23 -9.66
CA LEU A 46 22.90 4.62 -9.04
C LEU A 46 23.12 4.51 -7.53
N TYR A 47 22.20 5.03 -6.73
CA TYR A 47 22.24 4.88 -5.28
C TYR A 47 21.17 3.90 -4.84
N GLU A 48 21.60 2.80 -4.24
CA GLU A 48 20.72 1.83 -3.59
C GLU A 48 20.33 2.36 -2.21
N LYS A 49 19.03 2.60 -2.02
CA LYS A 49 18.49 2.98 -0.71
C LYS A 49 18.21 1.69 0.05
N LYS A 50 18.67 1.59 1.30
CA LYS A 50 18.30 0.46 2.16
C LYS A 50 16.77 0.38 2.27
N PRO A 51 16.16 -0.81 2.13
CA PRO A 51 14.73 -0.98 2.32
C PRO A 51 14.31 -0.45 3.69
N LYS A 52 13.27 0.39 3.71
CA LYS A 52 12.71 0.93 4.95
C LYS A 52 11.48 0.13 5.31
N PHE A 53 11.40 -0.28 6.58
CA PHE A 53 10.20 -0.90 7.11
C PHE A 53 9.01 0.04 6.91
N ASP A 54 7.86 -0.51 6.51
CA ASP A 54 6.61 0.25 6.40
C ASP A 54 5.60 -0.26 7.42
N ARG A 55 5.24 -1.54 7.38
CA ARG A 55 4.25 -2.12 8.30
C ARG A 55 4.43 -3.61 8.51
N GLU A 56 3.91 -4.07 9.65
CA GLU A 56 3.72 -5.46 9.97
C GLU A 56 2.22 -5.77 9.90
N VAL A 57 1.84 -6.66 9.00
CA VAL A 57 0.46 -7.12 8.81
C VAL A 57 0.35 -8.56 9.30
N VAL A 58 -0.62 -8.82 10.16
CA VAL A 58 -0.91 -10.14 10.71
C VAL A 58 -2.17 -10.68 10.05
N LEU A 59 -2.10 -11.91 9.54
CA LEU A 59 -3.19 -12.60 8.89
C LEU A 59 -3.52 -13.90 9.60
N HIS A 60 -4.81 -14.20 9.75
CA HIS A 60 -5.33 -15.51 10.13
C HIS A 60 -5.08 -16.53 9.01
N ALA A 61 -4.99 -17.82 9.38
CA ALA A 61 -4.82 -18.94 8.46
C ALA A 61 -5.79 -18.90 7.25
N ASP A 62 -7.03 -18.46 7.49
CA ASP A 62 -8.09 -18.38 6.47
C ASP A 62 -8.10 -17.07 5.66
N ASN A 63 -7.35 -16.05 6.05
CA ASN A 63 -7.27 -14.85 5.21
C ASN A 63 -6.49 -15.16 3.93
N THR A 64 -6.81 -14.40 2.89
CA THR A 64 -6.24 -14.53 1.55
C THR A 64 -5.09 -13.56 1.31
N LEU A 65 -4.31 -13.79 0.25
CA LEU A 65 -3.35 -12.80 -0.22
C LEU A 65 -4.02 -11.50 -0.69
N ALA A 66 -5.29 -11.54 -1.12
CA ALA A 66 -6.05 -10.34 -1.43
C ALA A 66 -6.26 -9.48 -0.17
N ASP A 67 -6.53 -10.10 0.97
CA ASP A 67 -6.67 -9.40 2.25
C ASP A 67 -5.35 -8.72 2.65
N LEU A 68 -4.20 -9.39 2.45
CA LEU A 68 -2.88 -8.78 2.65
C LEU A 68 -2.68 -7.58 1.72
N ARG A 69 -2.97 -7.74 0.42
CA ARG A 69 -2.84 -6.68 -0.60
C ARG A 69 -3.61 -5.43 -0.18
N ASP A 70 -4.82 -5.58 0.34
CA ASP A 70 -5.65 -4.44 0.71
C ASP A 70 -5.13 -3.66 1.93
N LYS A 71 -4.30 -4.28 2.77
CA LYS A 71 -3.59 -3.60 3.87
C LYS A 71 -2.28 -2.93 3.47
N ILE A 72 -1.75 -3.22 2.28
CA ILE A 72 -0.58 -2.53 1.75
C ILE A 72 -1.04 -1.17 1.22
N VAL A 73 -0.44 -0.11 1.78
CA VAL A 73 -0.67 1.28 1.37
C VAL A 73 0.66 1.87 0.96
N CYS A 74 0.73 2.36 -0.26
CA CYS A 74 1.93 2.94 -0.82
C CYS A 74 1.79 4.47 -0.92
N GLU A 75 2.90 5.20 -0.75
CA GLU A 75 2.90 6.66 -0.94
C GLU A 75 2.44 7.09 -2.34
N PHE A 76 2.69 6.25 -3.35
CA PHE A 76 2.29 6.49 -4.73
C PHE A 76 0.82 6.17 -5.02
N ASP A 77 0.11 5.46 -4.13
CA ASP A 77 -1.30 5.11 -4.33
C ASP A 77 -2.15 6.37 -4.53
N PHE A 78 -1.84 7.42 -3.77
CA PHE A 78 -2.62 8.66 -3.70
C PHE A 78 -2.13 9.76 -4.64
N SER A 79 -1.03 9.52 -5.37
CA SER A 79 -0.58 10.46 -6.39
C SER A 79 -1.67 10.62 -7.44
N LYS A 80 -1.89 11.84 -7.91
CA LYS A 80 -2.81 12.09 -9.00
C LYS A 80 -2.13 11.70 -10.30
N SER A 81 -2.83 10.95 -11.14
CA SER A 81 -2.36 10.71 -12.49
C SER A 81 -2.43 12.03 -13.28
N LEU A 82 -1.28 12.62 -13.60
CA LEU A 82 -1.15 13.84 -14.43
C LEU A 82 -1.91 13.74 -15.76
N SER A 83 -2.23 12.52 -16.21
CA SER A 83 -2.90 12.20 -17.46
C SER A 83 -4.41 11.95 -17.37
N SER A 84 -5.05 12.06 -16.20
CA SER A 84 -6.47 11.71 -16.04
C SER A 84 -7.39 12.94 -16.00
N PRO A 85 -8.41 13.02 -16.88
CA PRO A 85 -9.44 14.07 -16.79
C PRO A 85 -10.37 13.91 -15.57
N GLN A 86 -10.34 12.77 -14.88
CA GLN A 86 -11.31 12.39 -13.84
C GLN A 86 -10.79 12.54 -12.40
N ASN A 87 -9.64 13.21 -12.17
CA ASN A 87 -9.04 13.37 -10.82
C ASN A 87 -8.79 12.05 -10.04
N LEU A 88 -8.70 10.91 -10.74
CA LEU A 88 -8.45 9.60 -10.12
C LEU A 88 -7.04 9.51 -9.54
N THR A 89 -6.94 8.80 -8.41
CA THR A 89 -5.68 8.39 -7.81
C THR A 89 -4.98 7.35 -8.69
N CYS A 90 -3.66 7.20 -8.52
CA CYS A 90 -2.89 6.15 -9.19
C CYS A 90 -3.44 4.75 -8.87
N ARG A 91 -3.84 4.48 -7.62
CA ARG A 91 -4.41 3.20 -7.20
C ARG A 91 -5.71 2.86 -7.93
N GLU A 92 -6.56 3.85 -8.18
CA GLU A 92 -7.80 3.67 -8.95
C GLU A 92 -7.51 3.46 -10.44
N ARG A 93 -6.52 4.19 -10.99
CA ARG A 93 -6.19 4.11 -12.41
C ARG A 93 -5.44 2.85 -12.80
N PHE A 94 -4.60 2.35 -11.89
CA PHE A 94 -3.74 1.17 -12.07
C PHE A 94 -3.95 0.19 -10.92
N PRO A 95 -5.13 -0.45 -10.85
CA PRO A 95 -5.53 -1.23 -9.67
C PRO A 95 -4.88 -2.61 -9.60
N SER A 96 -4.26 -3.07 -10.69
CA SER A 96 -3.64 -4.38 -10.81
C SER A 96 -2.41 -4.50 -9.91
N SER A 97 -2.21 -5.69 -9.36
CA SER A 97 -1.09 -5.98 -8.46
C SER A 97 -0.75 -7.46 -8.48
N MET A 98 0.46 -7.79 -8.05
CA MET A 98 0.97 -9.16 -8.04
C MET A 98 1.95 -9.37 -6.89
N PHE A 99 1.88 -10.52 -6.22
CA PHE A 99 2.99 -11.02 -5.41
C PHE A 99 3.84 -12.03 -6.20
N CYS A 100 5.14 -12.06 -5.95
CA CYS A 100 6.00 -13.19 -6.29
C CYS A 100 6.60 -13.75 -5.00
N ILE A 101 6.10 -14.91 -4.58
CA ILE A 101 6.51 -15.61 -3.35
C ILE A 101 6.99 -16.98 -3.76
N ASN A 102 8.21 -17.35 -3.36
CA ASN A 102 8.80 -18.67 -3.65
C ASN A 102 8.68 -19.14 -5.11
N ARG A 103 8.93 -18.23 -6.06
CA ARG A 103 8.87 -18.47 -7.53
C ARG A 103 7.46 -18.82 -8.03
N ARG A 104 6.41 -18.46 -7.31
CA ARG A 104 5.02 -18.48 -7.80
C ARG A 104 4.50 -17.05 -7.85
N PHE A 105 3.71 -16.77 -8.88
CA PHE A 105 3.04 -15.48 -9.05
C PHE A 105 1.62 -15.57 -8.48
N TYR A 106 1.20 -14.55 -7.75
CA TYR A 106 -0.15 -14.43 -7.21
C TYR A 106 -0.73 -13.10 -7.67
N ILE A 107 -1.63 -13.14 -8.64
CA ILE A 107 -2.17 -11.96 -9.33
C ILE A 107 -3.53 -11.56 -8.77
N ASP A 108 -3.82 -10.26 -8.78
CA ASP A 108 -5.13 -9.73 -8.42
C ASP A 108 -6.08 -9.89 -9.61
N LYS A 109 -6.99 -10.87 -9.52
CA LYS A 109 -7.98 -11.14 -10.56
C LYS A 109 -9.41 -11.00 -10.03
N ARG A 110 -9.60 -10.28 -8.93
CA ARG A 110 -10.93 -10.00 -8.35
C ARG A 110 -11.85 -9.30 -9.34
N LYS A 111 -11.27 -8.55 -10.30
CA LYS A 111 -11.99 -7.97 -11.41
C LYS A 111 -11.36 -8.35 -12.76
N PRO A 112 -12.17 -8.61 -13.80
CA PRO A 112 -11.66 -9.06 -15.10
C PRO A 112 -10.76 -8.04 -15.80
N GLU A 113 -10.94 -6.75 -15.52
CA GLU A 113 -10.13 -5.66 -16.09
C GLU A 113 -8.72 -5.57 -15.49
N TYR A 114 -8.44 -6.28 -14.39
CA TYR A 114 -7.11 -6.27 -13.78
C TYR A 114 -6.12 -7.05 -14.64
N LYS A 115 -5.00 -6.41 -14.95
CA LYS A 115 -3.92 -6.95 -15.77
C LYS A 115 -3.16 -8.03 -15.01
N ASP A 116 -2.75 -9.06 -15.74
CA ASP A 116 -1.81 -10.07 -15.24
C ASP A 116 -0.38 -9.54 -15.41
N TYR A 117 0.26 -9.13 -14.32
CA TYR A 117 1.66 -8.68 -14.37
C TYR A 117 2.66 -9.81 -14.59
N SER A 118 2.28 -11.06 -14.28
CA SER A 118 3.16 -12.22 -14.41
C SER A 118 3.50 -12.52 -15.87
N GLU A 119 2.60 -12.21 -16.81
CA GLU A 119 2.83 -12.42 -18.26
C GLU A 119 4.10 -11.71 -18.74
N SER A 120 4.27 -10.44 -18.36
CA SER A 120 5.44 -9.64 -18.75
C SER A 120 6.75 -10.21 -18.19
N VAL A 121 6.72 -10.70 -16.95
CA VAL A 121 7.89 -11.29 -16.28
C VAL A 121 8.23 -12.64 -16.90
N LYS A 122 7.22 -13.46 -17.22
CA LYS A 122 7.39 -14.75 -17.90
C LYS A 122 7.98 -14.58 -19.29
N GLU A 123 7.47 -13.63 -20.06
CA GLU A 123 7.99 -13.34 -21.40
C GLU A 123 9.44 -12.86 -21.35
N TRP A 124 9.76 -11.93 -20.43
CA TRP A 124 11.14 -11.52 -20.20
C TRP A 124 12.03 -12.72 -19.83
N GLY A 125 11.56 -13.60 -18.95
CA GLY A 125 12.27 -14.81 -18.56
C GLY A 125 12.52 -15.78 -19.71
N ARG A 126 11.59 -15.90 -20.66
CA ARG A 126 11.70 -16.74 -21.86
C ARG A 126 12.84 -16.28 -22.75
N VAL A 127 12.94 -14.98 -22.98
CA VAL A 127 13.97 -14.38 -23.82
C VAL A 127 15.37 -14.52 -23.21
N HIS A 128 15.49 -14.50 -21.88
CA HIS A 128 16.77 -14.47 -21.18
C HIS A 128 17.17 -15.81 -20.52
N GLY A 129 16.43 -16.91 -20.79
CA GLY A 129 16.75 -18.23 -20.25
C GLY A 129 16.57 -18.35 -18.74
N ASN A 130 15.60 -17.63 -18.15
CA ASN A 130 15.31 -17.63 -16.72
C ASN A 130 14.14 -18.58 -16.39
N HIS A 131 14.19 -19.16 -15.19
CA HIS A 131 13.16 -20.02 -14.59
C HIS A 131 11.80 -19.34 -14.38
N ALA A 132 11.68 -18.02 -14.53
CA ALA A 132 10.40 -17.31 -14.42
C ALA A 132 9.30 -17.88 -15.35
N THR A 133 9.68 -18.48 -16.49
CA THR A 133 8.75 -19.15 -17.40
C THR A 133 8.07 -20.39 -16.81
N GLN A 134 8.70 -21.03 -15.84
CA GLN A 134 8.22 -22.26 -15.19
C GLN A 134 7.36 -21.94 -13.96
N SER A 135 7.26 -20.68 -13.57
CA SER A 135 6.51 -20.23 -12.41
C SER A 135 5.01 -20.33 -12.65
N GLU A 136 4.32 -20.97 -11.71
CA GLU A 136 2.86 -21.00 -11.64
C GLU A 136 2.28 -19.59 -11.43
N THR A 137 1.11 -19.32 -12.01
CA THR A 137 0.33 -18.10 -11.72
C THR A 137 -0.99 -18.51 -11.06
N LEU A 138 -1.21 -17.99 -9.85
CA LEU A 138 -2.37 -18.24 -9.00
C LEU A 138 -3.13 -16.94 -8.74
N ARG A 139 -4.39 -17.04 -8.33
CA ARG A 139 -5.24 -15.88 -8.00
C ARG A 139 -5.12 -15.57 -6.51
N MET A 140 -4.80 -14.31 -6.15
CA MET A 140 -4.59 -13.93 -4.75
C MET A 140 -5.86 -14.04 -3.91
N GLU A 141 -7.04 -13.82 -4.51
CA GLU A 141 -8.34 -13.93 -3.86
C GLU A 141 -8.75 -15.36 -3.52
N ASN A 142 -8.08 -16.36 -4.11
CA ASN A 142 -8.33 -17.78 -3.86
C ASN A 142 -7.19 -18.44 -3.08
N THR A 143 -6.14 -17.69 -2.71
CA THR A 143 -4.96 -18.24 -2.02
C THR A 143 -4.99 -17.81 -0.56
N THR A 144 -5.32 -18.73 0.34
CA THR A 144 -5.30 -18.50 1.79
C THR A 144 -3.90 -18.62 2.37
N MET A 145 -3.69 -18.17 3.61
CA MET A 145 -2.41 -18.36 4.30
C MET A 145 -2.06 -19.84 4.50
N LYS A 146 -3.05 -20.75 4.53
CA LYS A 146 -2.85 -22.21 4.56
C LYS A 146 -2.29 -22.77 3.26
N ASP A 147 -2.57 -22.11 2.13
CA ASP A 147 -2.14 -22.55 0.81
C ASP A 147 -0.72 -22.07 0.45
N LEU A 148 -0.16 -21.14 1.25
CA LEU A 148 1.10 -20.49 0.92
C LEU A 148 2.32 -21.36 1.26
N GLU A 149 3.10 -21.66 0.23
CA GLU A 149 4.45 -22.19 0.40
C GLU A 149 5.44 -21.03 0.64
N VAL A 150 5.84 -20.83 1.90
CA VAL A 150 6.72 -19.71 2.30
C VAL A 150 8.03 -20.18 2.91
N THR A 151 9.09 -19.41 2.69
CA THR A 151 10.34 -19.53 3.43
C THR A 151 10.44 -18.33 4.36
N LEU A 152 10.52 -18.58 5.67
CA LEU A 152 10.64 -17.52 6.65
C LEU A 152 11.84 -16.62 6.34
N ARG A 153 11.64 -15.31 6.47
CA ARG A 153 12.66 -14.25 6.29
C ARG A 153 13.31 -14.21 4.91
N LYS A 154 12.70 -14.87 3.92
CA LYS A 154 13.10 -14.74 2.52
C LYS A 154 12.37 -13.57 1.87
N PRO A 155 13.08 -12.62 1.24
CA PRO A 155 12.44 -11.53 0.51
C PRO A 155 11.56 -12.05 -0.62
N CYS A 156 10.34 -11.52 -0.67
CA CYS A 156 9.35 -11.72 -1.72
C CYS A 156 9.01 -10.35 -2.34
N LEU A 157 8.48 -10.37 -3.56
CA LEU A 157 8.08 -9.16 -4.28
C LEU A 157 6.58 -8.94 -4.13
N PHE A 158 6.18 -7.69 -3.91
CA PHE A 158 4.84 -7.18 -4.18
C PHE A 158 4.96 -6.03 -5.18
N GLN A 159 4.32 -6.17 -6.34
CA GLN A 159 4.33 -5.18 -7.41
C GLN A 159 2.92 -4.61 -7.59
N HIS A 160 2.81 -3.27 -7.64
CA HIS A 160 1.57 -2.56 -7.95
C HIS A 160 1.86 -1.31 -8.80
N LEU A 161 0.82 -0.64 -9.32
CA LEU A 161 0.93 0.55 -10.19
C LEU A 161 1.79 0.35 -11.45
N GLY A 162 2.04 -0.90 -11.85
CA GLY A 162 2.86 -1.26 -13.00
C GLY A 162 4.37 -1.37 -12.70
N ASP A 163 4.97 -0.41 -11.99
CA ASP A 163 6.43 -0.36 -11.76
C ASP A 163 6.82 -0.12 -10.29
N CYS A 164 5.87 -0.18 -9.37
CA CYS A 164 6.13 0.06 -7.96
C CYS A 164 6.35 -1.26 -7.21
N ASP A 165 7.62 -1.51 -6.88
CA ASP A 165 8.08 -2.76 -6.26
C ASP A 165 8.34 -2.59 -4.76
N HIS A 166 7.68 -3.43 -3.97
CA HIS A 166 7.83 -3.54 -2.53
C HIS A 166 8.46 -4.88 -2.16
N LEU A 167 9.33 -4.84 -1.17
CA LEU A 167 9.78 -6.06 -0.49
C LEU A 167 8.76 -6.45 0.56
N VAL A 168 8.38 -7.72 0.55
CA VAL A 168 7.49 -8.33 1.54
C VAL A 168 8.15 -9.61 2.04
N LEU A 169 8.09 -9.90 3.34
CA LEU A 169 8.61 -11.17 3.85
C LEU A 169 7.77 -11.69 5.01
N VAL A 170 7.69 -13.01 5.13
CA VAL A 170 7.09 -13.66 6.30
C VAL A 170 8.13 -13.69 7.41
N SER A 171 7.89 -12.95 8.49
CA SER A 171 8.83 -12.83 9.60
C SER A 171 8.72 -13.96 10.62
N LYS A 172 7.49 -14.39 10.90
CA LYS A 172 7.14 -15.47 11.81
C LYS A 172 5.76 -16.04 11.48
N ILE A 173 5.55 -17.28 11.88
CA ILE A 173 4.27 -17.97 11.91
C ILE A 173 4.06 -18.40 13.36
N VAL A 174 2.90 -18.09 13.94
CA VAL A 174 2.60 -18.35 15.35
C VAL A 174 1.29 -19.09 15.46
N TYR A 175 1.19 -20.07 16.36
CA TYR A 175 -0.10 -20.67 16.70
C TYR A 175 -0.94 -19.70 17.52
N GLY A 176 -2.26 -19.80 17.40
CA GLY A 176 -3.13 -18.92 18.14
C GLY A 176 -3.19 -19.21 19.63
N TYR A 177 -3.13 -18.14 20.43
CA TYR A 177 -3.26 -18.14 21.87
C TYR A 177 -4.72 -17.89 22.30
N PRO A 178 -5.12 -18.27 23.54
CA PRO A 178 -6.51 -18.13 23.99
C PRO A 178 -7.07 -16.71 23.96
N ASN A 179 -6.19 -15.70 24.08
CA ASN A 179 -6.56 -14.28 24.08
C ASN A 179 -6.52 -13.64 22.69
N ASP A 180 -6.06 -14.36 21.67
CA ASP A 180 -6.05 -13.83 20.31
C ASP A 180 -7.48 -13.78 19.76
N ALA A 181 -7.74 -12.82 18.87
CA ALA A 181 -9.01 -12.82 18.15
C ALA A 181 -9.11 -14.12 17.34
N LYS A 182 -10.20 -14.84 17.55
CA LYS A 182 -10.36 -16.21 17.05
C LYS A 182 -10.85 -16.24 15.60
N PHE A 183 -11.52 -15.19 15.13
CA PHE A 183 -12.18 -15.19 13.84
C PHE A 183 -11.34 -14.52 12.75
N SER A 184 -11.38 -15.09 11.54
CA SER A 184 -10.69 -14.55 10.37
C SER A 184 -11.14 -13.12 10.00
N LYS A 185 -12.39 -12.75 10.32
CA LYS A 185 -12.97 -11.40 10.09
C LYS A 185 -12.27 -10.30 10.89
N ASP A 186 -11.64 -10.65 12.00
CA ASP A 186 -10.90 -9.71 12.86
C ASP A 186 -9.49 -9.42 12.32
N TYR A 187 -9.13 -10.07 11.21
CA TYR A 187 -7.87 -9.93 10.49
C TYR A 187 -8.15 -9.55 9.02
N PRO A 188 -7.19 -8.94 8.31
CA PRO A 188 -5.82 -8.66 8.75
C PRO A 188 -5.68 -7.51 9.74
N LYS A 189 -4.74 -7.63 10.67
CA LYS A 189 -4.40 -6.60 11.67
C LYS A 189 -3.08 -5.92 11.33
N ILE A 190 -2.98 -4.62 11.59
CA ILE A 190 -1.71 -3.89 11.54
C ILE A 190 -1.11 -3.91 12.95
N GLU A 191 -0.05 -4.69 13.14
CA GLU A 191 0.61 -4.83 14.45
C GLU A 191 1.60 -3.68 14.69
N LYS A 192 2.32 -3.30 13.64
CA LYS A 192 3.31 -2.22 13.65
C LYS A 192 3.21 -1.47 12.35
N PHE A 193 3.45 -0.17 12.39
CA PHE A 193 3.64 0.62 11.19
C PHE A 193 4.60 1.76 11.47
N GLN A 194 5.30 2.18 10.43
CA GLN A 194 6.07 3.40 10.43
C GLN A 194 5.12 4.52 10.01
N GLU A 195 4.92 5.48 10.90
CA GLU A 195 4.18 6.69 10.55
C GLU A 195 4.84 7.34 9.32
N PRO A 196 4.05 7.73 8.30
CA PRO A 196 4.56 8.53 7.21
C PRO A 196 5.19 9.78 7.83
N ARG A 197 6.50 9.96 7.63
CA ARG A 197 7.12 11.25 7.91
C ARG A 197 6.59 12.20 6.85
N THR A 198 5.48 12.88 7.13
CA THR A 198 5.16 14.09 6.41
C THR A 198 6.29 15.05 6.71
N SER A 199 7.09 15.38 5.70
CA SER A 199 7.88 16.61 5.76
C SER A 199 6.87 17.70 6.10
N GLY A 200 6.98 18.31 7.28
CA GLY A 200 6.17 19.49 7.58
C GLY A 200 6.43 20.56 6.53
N CYS A 201 5.49 21.50 6.37
CA CYS A 201 5.68 22.66 5.51
C CYS A 201 7.06 23.30 5.77
N PHE A 202 7.79 23.59 4.71
CA PHE A 202 9.12 24.18 4.78
C PHE A 202 9.15 25.50 5.56
N PHE A 203 8.05 26.25 5.55
CA PHE A 203 7.95 27.53 6.24
C PHE A 203 7.55 27.39 7.71
N CYS A 204 6.44 26.72 8.02
CA CYS A 204 5.93 26.66 9.39
C CYS A 204 6.31 25.39 10.17
N GLY A 205 6.81 24.34 9.49
CA GLY A 205 7.14 23.05 10.08
C GLY A 205 5.94 22.22 10.56
N ILE A 206 4.74 22.80 10.62
CA ILE A 206 3.55 22.21 11.24
C ILE A 206 2.55 21.70 10.19
N GLY A 207 2.22 22.54 9.21
CA GLY A 207 1.18 22.23 8.24
C GLY A 207 1.59 21.12 7.27
N VAL A 208 0.64 20.25 6.90
CA VAL A 208 0.86 19.24 5.86
C VAL A 208 1.07 19.95 4.52
N PRO A 209 2.18 19.69 3.79
CA PRO A 209 2.39 20.31 2.51
C PRO A 209 1.36 19.88 1.45
N THR A 210 0.83 20.85 0.73
CA THR A 210 -0.11 20.66 -0.38
C THR A 210 0.43 21.23 -1.69
N ARG A 211 1.54 21.95 -1.63
CA ARG A 211 2.19 22.65 -2.74
C ARG A 211 3.69 22.36 -2.75
N ILE A 212 4.25 22.25 -3.94
CA ILE A 212 5.68 22.16 -4.18
C ILE A 212 6.06 23.32 -5.08
N VAL A 213 7.12 24.04 -4.70
CA VAL A 213 7.66 25.14 -5.48
C VAL A 213 9.04 24.76 -5.98
N THR A 214 9.26 24.97 -7.28
CA THR A 214 10.58 24.80 -7.90
C THR A 214 10.97 26.01 -8.73
N LYS A 215 12.28 26.19 -8.97
CA LYS A 215 12.84 27.32 -9.74
C LYS A 215 12.45 28.70 -9.22
N SER A 216 12.08 28.82 -7.95
CA SER A 216 11.81 30.10 -7.32
C SER A 216 13.10 30.70 -6.76
N LYS A 217 13.28 32.02 -6.92
CA LYS A 217 14.42 32.73 -6.32
C LYS A 217 14.19 33.09 -4.85
N ARG A 218 12.97 32.86 -4.34
CA ARG A 218 12.54 33.22 -2.99
C ARG A 218 12.68 32.07 -1.99
N VAL A 219 13.17 30.92 -2.44
CA VAL A 219 13.35 29.72 -1.63
C VAL A 219 14.83 29.35 -1.54
N ILE A 220 15.26 28.89 -0.37
CA ILE A 220 16.64 28.45 -0.14
C ILE A 220 16.85 27.03 -0.67
N LEU A 221 15.81 26.19 -0.58
CA LEU A 221 15.80 24.82 -1.08
C LEU A 221 14.87 24.72 -2.30
N ASP A 222 15.41 24.17 -3.37
CA ASP A 222 14.69 23.88 -4.61
C ASP A 222 14.85 22.38 -4.94
N PRO A 223 13.77 21.58 -4.88
CA PRO A 223 12.38 21.95 -4.57
C PRO A 223 12.12 22.19 -3.07
N SER A 224 11.05 22.91 -2.75
CA SER A 224 10.53 23.09 -1.38
C SER A 224 9.01 22.88 -1.29
N GLU A 225 8.53 22.33 -0.17
CA GLU A 225 7.12 21.94 0.04
C GLU A 225 6.42 22.88 1.03
N TYR A 226 5.19 23.31 0.74
CA TYR A 226 4.43 24.28 1.55
C TYR A 226 3.00 23.82 1.81
N CYS A 227 2.47 24.08 3.01
CA CYS A 227 1.03 23.96 3.26
C CYS A 227 0.27 25.06 2.52
N THR A 228 -1.04 24.91 2.39
CA THR A 228 -1.89 25.85 1.63
C THR A 228 -1.76 27.28 2.14
N ASP A 229 -1.74 27.48 3.47
CA ASP A 229 -1.72 28.82 4.07
C ASP A 229 -0.37 29.50 3.88
N CYS A 230 0.73 28.79 4.13
CA CYS A 230 2.07 29.32 3.89
C CYS A 230 2.35 29.55 2.41
N PHE A 231 1.80 28.70 1.53
CA PHE A 231 1.91 28.91 0.09
C PHE A 231 1.23 30.22 -0.33
N LYS A 232 -0.04 30.41 0.05
CA LYS A 232 -0.78 31.63 -0.27
C LYS A 232 -0.10 32.86 0.32
N GLY A 233 0.29 32.80 1.59
CA GLY A 233 0.93 33.93 2.27
C GLY A 233 2.29 34.32 1.70
N TYR A 234 3.05 33.39 1.12
CA TYR A 234 4.41 33.66 0.65
C TYR A 234 4.50 33.84 -0.88
N PHE A 235 3.68 33.13 -1.66
CA PHE A 235 3.74 33.11 -3.13
C PHE A 235 2.57 33.80 -3.82
N GLU A 236 1.51 34.21 -3.10
CA GLU A 236 0.38 34.92 -3.69
C GLU A 236 0.19 36.32 -3.07
N ILE A 237 -0.11 37.31 -3.91
CA ILE A 237 -0.66 38.61 -3.50
C ILE A 237 -1.96 38.80 -4.28
N GLU A 238 -3.07 39.03 -3.59
CA GLU A 238 -4.39 39.20 -4.20
C GLU A 238 -4.78 38.05 -5.16
N GLY A 239 -4.40 36.81 -4.81
CA GLY A 239 -4.67 35.62 -5.63
C GLY A 239 -3.81 35.50 -6.90
N LYS A 240 -2.79 36.35 -7.08
CA LYS A 240 -1.83 36.27 -8.18
C LYS A 240 -0.48 35.78 -7.69
N LEU A 241 0.11 34.86 -8.45
CA LEU A 241 1.45 34.34 -8.17
C LEU A 241 2.50 35.43 -8.37
N ILE A 242 3.35 35.60 -7.36
CA ILE A 242 4.36 36.67 -7.30
C ILE A 242 5.51 36.40 -8.27
N GLU A 243 5.88 35.13 -8.50
CA GLU A 243 6.91 34.73 -9.47
C GLU A 243 6.30 33.87 -10.60
N PRO A 244 6.04 34.45 -11.78
CA PRO A 244 5.49 33.70 -12.93
C PRO A 244 6.44 32.65 -13.50
N ASN A 245 7.76 32.83 -13.28
CA ASN A 245 8.80 31.94 -13.81
C ASN A 245 9.11 30.76 -12.88
N ALA A 246 8.60 30.78 -11.64
CA ALA A 246 8.67 29.64 -10.75
C ALA A 246 7.61 28.61 -11.16
N SER A 247 7.87 27.34 -10.89
CA SER A 247 6.92 26.25 -11.16
C SER A 247 6.26 25.81 -9.86
N TYR A 248 4.94 25.61 -9.92
CA TYR A 248 4.11 25.32 -8.75
C TYR A 248 3.31 24.04 -9.00
N PHE A 249 3.49 23.04 -8.15
CA PHE A 249 2.87 21.72 -8.28
C PHE A 249 2.03 21.39 -7.05
N GLN A 250 1.06 20.50 -7.18
CA GLN A 250 0.38 19.93 -6.02
C GLN A 250 1.35 18.95 -5.33
N ALA A 251 1.38 18.91 -4.00
CA ALA A 251 2.25 17.98 -3.28
C ALA A 251 1.89 16.50 -3.48
N ALA A 252 0.72 16.19 -4.02
CA ALA A 252 0.37 14.84 -4.50
C ALA A 252 1.17 14.42 -5.76
N ASP A 253 1.78 15.39 -6.45
CA ASP A 253 2.51 15.21 -7.71
C ASP A 253 4.03 15.13 -7.46
N LYS A 254 4.47 14.44 -6.39
CA LYS A 254 5.91 14.28 -6.06
C LYS A 254 6.73 13.62 -7.19
N THR A 255 6.08 13.06 -8.21
CA THR A 255 6.66 12.55 -9.45
C THR A 255 7.23 13.64 -10.37
N VAL A 256 6.86 14.91 -10.19
CA VAL A 256 7.29 16.03 -11.07
C VAL A 256 8.67 16.60 -10.71
N ILE A 257 9.24 16.17 -9.58
CA ILE A 257 10.56 16.61 -9.10
C ILE A 257 11.73 15.75 -9.63
N ILE A 258 11.45 14.60 -10.26
CA ILE A 258 12.49 13.68 -10.77
C ILE A 258 12.89 14.06 -12.20
#